data_AF-A0A3C1DZX9-F1
#
_entry.id   AF-A0A3C1DZX9-F1
#
_cell.length_a   1.000
_cell.length_b   1.000
_cell.length_c   1.000
_cell.angle_alpha   90.00
_cell.angle_beta   90.00
_cell.angle_gamma   90.00
#
_symmetry.space_group_name_H-M   'P 1'
#
loop_
_entity.id
_entity.type
_entity.pdbx_description
1 polymer ?
#
loop_
_entity_poly.entity_id
_entity_poly.type
_entity_poly.pdbx_seq_one_letter_code
_entity_poly.pdbx_strand_id
1 'polypeptide(L)'
;MARCGSSRTTPTDAAPLAKETTSSSSCASHPCRRVNLEGMITPFDPETLREIADESAAVARLNELGDSRSTAALGEKAELYRMLGRLDEALQAAEQCFRLAHFTGDREQLTRARLRRAIVFQYRGDLERALAEMTSCRASAHIESWDALEAFAAQHEGKVLFELGRYDEAKDSVAHALDIRQRIEAPKDQIESSRFAVEAIMRRSLRDG
;
A
#
# COMPACT_ATOMS: atom_id res chain seq x y z
N MET A 1 -42.23 81.13 12.55
CA MET A 1 -42.19 79.65 12.48
C MET A 1 -42.70 79.23 11.10
N ALA A 2 -41.82 78.79 10.21
CA ALA A 2 -42.05 78.74 8.76
C ALA A 2 -41.81 77.34 8.16
N ARG A 3 -42.78 76.93 7.31
CA ARG A 3 -42.76 76.05 6.11
C ARG A 3 -42.21 74.61 6.27
N CYS A 4 -42.97 73.54 6.01
CA CYS A 4 -43.65 73.06 4.78
C CYS A 4 -42.69 72.67 3.64
N GLY A 5 -42.78 71.40 3.19
CA GLY A 5 -42.54 71.01 1.79
C GLY A 5 -41.48 69.95 1.49
N SER A 6 -41.95 68.71 1.34
CA SER A 6 -41.70 67.80 0.21
C SER A 6 -40.30 67.53 -0.36
N SER A 7 -39.96 66.23 -0.34
CA SER A 7 -39.80 65.34 -1.51
C SER A 7 -38.44 64.68 -1.70
N ARG A 8 -38.54 63.43 -2.18
CA ARG A 8 -37.61 62.70 -3.04
C ARG A 8 -36.31 62.25 -2.34
N THR A 9 -35.88 61.00 -2.41
CA THR A 9 -35.91 60.03 -3.52
C THR A 9 -35.76 58.60 -2.96
N THR A 10 -36.44 57.64 -3.57
CA THR A 10 -36.07 56.22 -3.52
C THR A 10 -35.01 55.93 -4.60
N PRO A 11 -33.91 55.23 -4.30
CA PRO A 11 -33.16 54.45 -5.29
C PRO A 11 -33.57 52.97 -5.13
N THR A 12 -34.26 52.35 -6.09
CA THR A 12 -33.74 51.74 -7.33
C THR A 12 -32.72 50.62 -7.08
N ASP A 13 -33.17 49.40 -7.41
CA ASP A 13 -32.44 48.21 -7.87
C ASP A 13 -30.95 48.06 -7.53
N ALA A 14 -30.63 47.01 -6.77
CA ALA A 14 -29.33 46.34 -6.86
C ALA A 14 -29.40 44.90 -6.33
N ALA A 15 -29.54 43.94 -7.25
CA ALA A 15 -29.03 42.58 -7.11
C ALA A 15 -28.27 42.24 -8.40
N PRO A 16 -27.25 41.37 -8.39
CA PRO A 16 -26.14 41.27 -7.46
C PRO A 16 -24.80 41.51 -8.20
N LEU A 17 -23.83 42.15 -7.55
CA LEU A 17 -22.46 42.19 -8.06
C LEU A 17 -21.73 40.93 -7.59
N ALA A 18 -21.48 40.03 -8.54
CA ALA A 18 -20.61 38.87 -8.37
C ALA A 18 -19.24 39.34 -7.84
N LYS A 19 -18.91 38.95 -6.61
CA LYS A 19 -17.54 39.05 -6.11
C LYS A 19 -16.82 37.78 -6.47
N GLU A 20 -16.12 37.83 -7.60
CA GLU A 20 -14.95 36.99 -7.86
C GLU A 20 -13.99 37.19 -6.69
N THR A 21 -13.96 36.21 -5.78
CA THR A 21 -12.92 36.10 -4.78
C THR A 21 -11.99 35.00 -5.25
N THR A 22 -10.84 35.48 -5.71
CA THR A 22 -9.63 34.78 -6.09
C THR A 22 -9.40 33.50 -5.30
N SER A 23 -9.17 32.45 -6.09
CA SER A 23 -8.79 31.10 -5.70
C SER A 23 -7.69 31.08 -4.64
N SER A 24 -8.02 30.72 -3.41
CA SER A 24 -7.08 30.04 -2.54
C SER A 24 -6.96 28.61 -3.06
N SER A 25 -5.80 28.27 -3.62
CA SER A 25 -5.49 26.93 -4.11
C SER A 25 -5.48 25.96 -2.94
N SER A 26 -6.64 25.37 -2.68
CA SER A 26 -6.76 24.11 -1.96
C SER A 26 -5.99 23.07 -2.77
N CYS A 27 -4.83 22.65 -2.26
CA CYS A 27 -4.19 21.41 -2.69
C CYS A 27 -5.05 20.24 -2.20
N ALA A 28 -6.25 20.13 -2.77
CA ALA A 28 -7.11 18.99 -2.65
C ALA A 28 -6.42 17.83 -3.36
N SER A 29 -6.06 16.82 -2.55
CA SER A 29 -6.25 15.42 -2.90
C SER A 29 -5.98 15.09 -4.36
N HIS A 30 -4.72 14.86 -4.72
CA HIS A 30 -4.46 13.98 -5.85
C HIS A 30 -4.77 12.57 -5.37
N PRO A 31 -5.84 11.91 -5.83
CA PRO A 31 -5.97 10.49 -5.61
C PRO A 31 -4.81 9.86 -6.36
N CYS A 32 -3.77 9.42 -5.64
CA CYS A 32 -2.85 8.43 -6.18
C CYS A 32 -3.74 7.27 -6.57
N ARG A 33 -4.05 7.21 -7.87
CA ARG A 33 -4.84 6.17 -8.52
C ARG A 33 -4.29 4.86 -7.98
N ARG A 34 -5.12 4.18 -7.21
CA ARG A 34 -4.85 2.85 -6.67
C ARG A 34 -4.25 2.03 -7.82
N VAL A 35 -2.96 1.72 -7.72
CA VAL A 35 -2.20 1.20 -8.86
C VAL A 35 -2.70 -0.23 -9.08
N ASN A 36 -3.36 -0.45 -10.21
CA ASN A 36 -3.82 -1.77 -10.62
C ASN A 36 -2.61 -2.58 -11.09
N LEU A 37 -1.93 -3.23 -10.14
CA LEU A 37 -1.13 -4.44 -10.38
C LEU A 37 -2.02 -5.63 -10.81
N GLU A 38 -3.35 -5.46 -10.80
CA GLU A 38 -4.41 -6.41 -11.15
C GLU A 38 -4.27 -7.03 -12.56
N GLY A 39 -3.41 -6.49 -13.43
CA GLY A 39 -3.13 -7.06 -14.76
C GLY A 39 -1.74 -7.71 -14.93
N MET A 40 -0.84 -7.61 -13.93
CA MET A 40 0.56 -8.08 -14.02
C MET A 40 0.87 -9.27 -13.11
N ILE A 41 -0.04 -9.63 -12.21
CA ILE A 41 0.11 -10.76 -11.29
C ILE A 41 -0.75 -11.92 -11.84
N THR A 42 -0.08 -12.93 -12.39
CA THR A 42 -0.71 -14.20 -12.78
C THR A 42 -0.75 -15.15 -11.54
N PRO A 43 -1.41 -16.32 -11.57
CA PRO A 43 -1.70 -17.05 -10.33
C PRO A 43 -0.40 -17.42 -9.56
N PHE A 44 -0.49 -17.39 -8.24
CA PHE A 44 0.61 -17.74 -7.34
C PHE A 44 1.09 -19.17 -7.59
N ASP A 45 2.41 -19.38 -7.57
CA ASP A 45 2.98 -20.72 -7.55
C ASP A 45 2.66 -21.40 -6.21
N PRO A 46 1.93 -22.54 -6.18
CA PRO A 46 1.57 -23.22 -4.94
C PRO A 46 2.77 -23.76 -4.15
N GLU A 47 3.92 -23.99 -4.79
CA GLU A 47 5.11 -24.50 -4.11
C GLU A 47 5.91 -23.38 -3.42
N THR A 48 5.89 -22.16 -3.96
CA THR A 48 6.66 -21.03 -3.41
C THR A 48 5.81 -19.93 -2.78
N LEU A 49 4.50 -19.88 -3.04
CA LEU A 49 3.59 -18.77 -2.74
C LEU A 49 4.06 -17.41 -3.31
N ARG A 50 4.92 -17.45 -4.32
CA ARG A 50 5.43 -16.27 -5.02
C ARG A 50 4.60 -15.98 -6.26
N GLU A 51 4.57 -14.70 -6.60
CA GLU A 51 3.87 -14.17 -7.78
C GLU A 51 4.69 -14.48 -9.03
N ILE A 52 4.02 -14.88 -10.11
CA ILE A 52 4.65 -14.96 -11.44
C ILE A 52 4.43 -13.61 -12.12
N ALA A 53 5.52 -12.88 -12.33
CA ALA A 53 5.50 -11.51 -12.85
C ALA A 53 5.66 -11.48 -14.38
N ASP A 54 4.94 -10.58 -15.03
CA ASP A 54 5.24 -10.16 -16.41
C ASP A 54 6.43 -9.19 -16.39
N GLU A 55 7.62 -9.70 -16.71
CA GLU A 55 8.85 -8.92 -16.75
C GLU A 55 8.77 -7.73 -17.72
N SER A 56 8.10 -7.91 -18.87
CA SER A 56 8.01 -6.88 -19.90
C SER A 56 7.16 -5.69 -19.42
N ALA A 57 6.05 -6.00 -18.75
CA ALA A 57 5.18 -5.00 -18.15
C ALA A 57 5.88 -4.28 -16.97
N ALA A 58 6.64 -5.02 -16.16
CA ALA A 58 7.41 -4.43 -15.06
C ALA A 58 8.49 -3.46 -15.54
N VAL A 59 9.22 -3.81 -16.61
CA VAL A 59 10.22 -2.91 -17.23
C VAL A 59 9.56 -1.68 -17.83
N ALA A 60 8.44 -1.83 -18.54
CA ALA A 60 7.70 -0.71 -19.09
C ALA A 60 7.27 0.26 -17.97
N ARG A 61 6.75 -0.27 -16.87
CA ARG A 61 6.32 0.54 -15.73
C ARG A 61 7.47 1.26 -15.02
N LEU A 62 8.64 0.62 -14.89
CA LEU A 62 9.84 1.29 -14.38
C LEU A 62 10.25 2.48 -15.25
N ASN A 63 10.16 2.35 -16.57
CA ASN A 63 10.47 3.44 -17.50
C ASN A 63 9.47 4.60 -17.36
N GLU A 64 8.18 4.32 -17.18
CA GLU A 64 7.16 5.34 -16.91
C GLU A 64 7.40 6.10 -15.60
N LEU A 65 7.82 5.41 -14.53
CA LEU A 65 8.16 6.05 -13.26
C LEU A 65 9.39 6.96 -13.36
N GLY A 66 10.28 6.70 -14.33
CA GLY A 66 11.44 7.53 -14.64
C GLY A 66 12.26 7.92 -13.42
N ASP A 67 12.59 9.20 -13.27
CA ASP A 67 13.36 9.73 -12.14
C ASP A 67 12.49 10.14 -10.93
N SER A 68 11.20 9.79 -10.91
CA SER A 68 10.32 10.15 -9.81
C SER A 68 10.83 9.58 -8.47
N ARG A 69 10.85 10.45 -7.45
CA ARG A 69 11.34 10.17 -6.10
C ARG A 69 10.27 10.36 -5.02
N SER A 70 8.99 10.37 -5.39
CA SER A 70 7.92 10.34 -4.38
C SER A 70 7.94 9.01 -3.62
N THR A 71 7.40 8.98 -2.40
CA THR A 71 7.28 7.74 -1.61
C THR A 71 6.51 6.67 -2.37
N ALA A 72 5.44 7.06 -3.08
CA ALA A 72 4.68 6.17 -3.95
C ALA A 72 5.55 5.57 -5.07
N ALA A 73 6.27 6.41 -5.82
CA ALA A 73 7.11 5.94 -6.93
C ALA A 73 8.28 5.06 -6.45
N LEU A 74 8.91 5.40 -5.32
CA LEU A 74 9.99 4.61 -4.74
C LEU A 74 9.48 3.27 -4.20
N GLY A 75 8.30 3.25 -3.58
CA GLY A 75 7.64 2.02 -3.15
C GLY A 75 7.32 1.10 -4.32
N GLU A 76 6.78 1.64 -5.41
CA GLU A 76 6.46 0.88 -6.61
C GLU A 76 7.73 0.37 -7.33
N LYS A 77 8.78 1.20 -7.43
CA LYS A 77 10.09 0.76 -7.95
C LYS A 77 10.66 -0.41 -7.15
N ALA A 78 10.55 -0.38 -5.82
CA ALA A 78 11.03 -1.49 -4.99
C ALA A 78 10.30 -2.80 -5.30
N GLU A 79 8.99 -2.75 -5.51
CA GLU A 79 8.17 -3.90 -5.89
C GLU A 79 8.53 -4.41 -7.29
N LEU A 80 8.68 -3.51 -8.27
CA LEU A 80 9.05 -3.84 -9.65
C LEU A 80 10.44 -4.45 -9.76
N TYR A 81 11.45 -3.84 -9.11
CA TYR A 81 12.80 -4.39 -9.10
C TYR A 81 12.85 -5.77 -8.43
N ARG A 82 12.09 -5.98 -7.35
CA ARG A 82 11.95 -7.30 -6.71
C ARG A 82 11.39 -8.33 -7.69
N MET A 83 10.31 -8.00 -8.41
CA MET A 83 9.70 -8.89 -9.40
C MET A 83 10.67 -9.26 -10.53
N LEU A 84 11.55 -8.34 -10.92
CA LEU A 84 12.60 -8.57 -11.92
C LEU A 84 13.85 -9.29 -11.36
N GLY A 85 13.85 -9.70 -10.09
CA GLY A 85 15.03 -10.30 -9.44
C GLY A 85 16.20 -9.32 -9.20
N ARG A 86 15.99 -8.02 -9.43
CA ARG A 86 16.96 -6.93 -9.23
C ARG A 86 16.96 -6.50 -7.76
N LEU A 87 17.37 -7.41 -6.88
CA LEU A 87 17.13 -7.29 -5.44
C LEU A 87 17.94 -6.16 -4.78
N ASP A 88 19.11 -5.82 -5.31
CA ASP A 88 19.90 -4.70 -4.79
C ASP A 88 19.25 -3.35 -5.12
N GLU A 89 18.75 -3.16 -6.36
CA GLU A 89 17.97 -1.97 -6.71
C GLU A 89 16.65 -1.90 -5.95
N ALA A 90 16.00 -3.04 -5.72
CA ALA A 90 14.80 -3.12 -4.89
C ALA A 90 15.07 -2.63 -3.46
N LEU A 91 16.17 -3.09 -2.85
CA LEU A 91 16.57 -2.66 -1.52
C LEU A 91 16.88 -1.16 -1.49
N GLN A 92 17.64 -0.65 -2.46
CA GLN A 92 17.95 0.77 -2.56
C GLN A 92 16.68 1.64 -2.68
N ALA A 93 15.72 1.23 -3.50
CA ALA A 93 14.45 1.94 -3.66
C ALA A 93 13.61 1.90 -2.37
N ALA A 94 13.52 0.75 -1.70
CA ALA A 94 12.82 0.60 -0.43
C ALA A 94 13.45 1.47 0.68
N GLU A 95 14.77 1.53 0.76
CA GLU A 95 15.48 2.38 1.73
C GLU A 95 15.31 3.87 1.44
N GLN A 96 15.31 4.28 0.18
CA GLN A 96 14.99 5.66 -0.20
C GLN A 96 13.56 6.02 0.20
N CYS A 97 12.59 5.12 -0.06
CA CYS A 97 11.20 5.28 0.38
C CYS A 97 11.12 5.43 1.90
N PHE A 98 11.84 4.59 2.65
CA PHE A 98 11.89 4.62 4.10
C PHE A 98 12.45 5.94 4.64
N ARG A 99 13.59 6.39 4.11
CA ARG A 99 14.20 7.67 4.52
C ARG A 99 13.27 8.85 4.26
N LEU A 100 12.58 8.85 3.11
CA LEU A 100 11.64 9.91 2.78
C LEU A 100 10.42 9.91 3.70
N ALA A 101 9.79 8.75 3.93
CA ALA A 101 8.66 8.63 4.86
C ALA A 101 9.03 8.98 6.31
N HIS A 102 10.26 8.66 6.71
CA HIS A 102 10.78 9.05 8.02
C HIS A 102 10.88 10.58 8.15
N PHE A 103 11.39 11.25 7.12
CA PHE A 103 11.52 12.71 7.12
C PHE A 103 10.15 13.42 7.12
N THR A 104 9.13 12.87 6.47
CA THR A 104 7.78 13.46 6.46
C THR A 104 7.01 13.22 7.76
N GLY A 105 7.45 12.31 8.62
CA GLY A 105 6.75 11.94 9.86
C GLY A 105 5.46 11.12 9.66
N ASP A 106 5.20 10.67 8.43
CA ASP A 106 4.05 9.83 8.11
C ASP A 106 4.30 8.40 8.59
N ARG A 107 3.67 8.04 9.71
CA ARG A 107 3.90 6.75 10.38
C ARG A 107 3.37 5.56 9.57
N GLU A 108 2.26 5.73 8.87
CA GLU A 108 1.70 4.65 8.06
C GLU A 108 2.62 4.37 6.88
N GLN A 109 3.08 5.42 6.20
CA GLN A 109 4.01 5.28 5.08
C GLN A 109 5.39 4.79 5.53
N LEU A 110 5.84 5.18 6.72
CA LEU A 110 7.06 4.65 7.32
C LEU A 110 6.95 3.13 7.54
N THR A 111 5.83 2.67 8.08
CA THR A 111 5.56 1.25 8.32
C THR A 111 5.45 0.48 7.00
N ARG A 112 4.76 1.04 6.01
CA ARG A 112 4.66 0.47 4.66
C ARG A 112 6.04 0.36 3.98
N ALA A 113 6.90 1.35 4.14
CA ALA A 113 8.27 1.31 3.61
C ALA A 113 9.15 0.25 4.31
N ARG A 114 9.03 0.09 5.63
CA ARG A 114 9.70 -1.00 6.37
C ARG A 114 9.24 -2.37 5.86
N LEU A 115 7.94 -2.56 5.68
CA LEU A 115 7.38 -3.80 5.17
C LEU A 115 7.90 -4.13 3.77
N ARG A 116 7.97 -3.16 2.86
CA ARG A 116 8.60 -3.36 1.53
C ARG A 116 10.04 -3.83 1.62
N ARG A 117 10.83 -3.21 2.51
CA ARG A 117 12.21 -3.62 2.76
C ARG A 117 12.29 -5.07 3.30
N ALA A 118 11.39 -5.45 4.19
CA ALA A 118 11.30 -6.81 4.72
C ALA A 118 10.98 -7.83 3.62
N ILE A 119 10.09 -7.49 2.68
CA ILE A 119 9.80 -8.33 1.51
C ILE A 119 11.07 -8.49 0.65
N VAL A 120 11.89 -7.44 0.47
CA VAL A 120 13.17 -7.60 -0.24
C VAL A 120 14.12 -8.53 0.52
N PHE A 121 14.20 -8.46 1.85
CA PHE A 121 14.98 -9.41 2.65
C PHE A 121 14.52 -10.85 2.48
N GLN A 122 13.21 -11.11 2.43
CA GLN A 122 12.68 -12.44 2.11
C GLN A 122 13.24 -12.95 0.78
N TYR A 123 13.18 -12.14 -0.28
CA TYR A 123 13.64 -12.56 -1.60
C TYR A 123 15.16 -12.75 -1.69
N ARG A 124 15.93 -12.11 -0.79
CA ARG A 124 17.38 -12.34 -0.63
C ARG A 124 17.71 -13.58 0.20
N GLY A 125 16.71 -14.25 0.80
CA GLY A 125 16.90 -15.39 1.69
C GLY A 125 17.18 -15.03 3.15
N ASP A 126 17.13 -13.75 3.52
CA ASP A 126 17.29 -13.27 4.89
C ASP A 126 15.98 -13.45 5.69
N LEU A 127 15.48 -14.69 5.76
CA LEU A 127 14.12 -15.01 6.19
C LEU A 127 13.82 -14.60 7.65
N GLU A 128 14.72 -14.87 8.59
CA GLU A 128 14.51 -14.48 10.00
C GLU A 128 14.46 -12.96 10.19
N ARG A 129 15.26 -12.22 9.42
CA ARG A 129 15.23 -10.76 9.42
C ARG A 129 13.93 -10.23 8.83
N ALA A 130 13.50 -10.82 7.71
CA ALA A 130 12.23 -10.48 7.08
C ALA A 130 11.06 -10.72 8.05
N LEU A 131 11.04 -11.88 8.71
CA LEU A 131 10.03 -12.25 9.69
C LEU A 131 9.95 -11.23 10.83
N ALA A 132 11.07 -10.91 11.48
CA ALA A 132 11.11 -9.96 12.58
C ALA A 132 10.58 -8.57 12.19
N GLU A 133 10.97 -8.05 11.02
CA GLU A 133 10.48 -6.76 10.51
C GLU A 133 8.98 -6.81 10.16
N MET A 134 8.50 -7.91 9.55
CA MET A 134 7.09 -8.09 9.21
C MET A 134 6.20 -8.16 10.45
N THR A 135 6.58 -8.95 11.46
CA THR A 135 5.86 -9.04 12.74
C THR A 135 5.80 -7.68 13.44
N SER A 136 6.91 -6.91 13.43
CA SER A 136 6.93 -5.55 13.98
C SER A 136 6.02 -4.59 13.20
N CYS A 137 5.97 -4.68 11.87
CA CYS A 137 5.10 -3.87 11.04
C CYS A 137 3.62 -4.21 11.28
N ARG A 138 3.28 -5.50 11.37
CA ARG A 138 1.93 -5.96 11.69
C ARG A 138 1.47 -5.45 13.05
N ALA A 139 2.29 -5.57 14.08
CA ALA A 139 1.97 -5.07 15.42
C ALA A 139 1.75 -3.55 15.43
N SER A 140 2.57 -2.79 14.69
CA SER A 140 2.40 -1.34 14.57
C SER A 140 1.10 -0.98 13.85
N ALA A 141 0.79 -1.67 12.75
CA ALA A 141 -0.45 -1.47 12.01
C ALA A 141 -1.69 -1.82 12.84
N HIS A 142 -1.61 -2.87 13.66
CA HIS A 142 -2.67 -3.26 14.58
C HIS A 142 -2.97 -2.18 15.62
N ILE A 143 -1.92 -1.68 16.30
CA ILE A 143 -2.05 -0.64 17.33
C ILE A 143 -2.70 0.62 16.76
N GLU A 144 -2.35 0.99 15.53
CA GLU A 144 -2.83 2.21 14.86
C GLU A 144 -4.12 1.97 14.05
N SER A 145 -4.70 0.76 14.08
CA SER A 145 -5.91 0.37 13.33
C SER A 145 -5.81 0.53 11.80
N TRP A 146 -4.63 0.29 11.23
CA TRP A 146 -4.42 0.27 9.77
C TRP A 146 -4.71 -1.10 9.17
N ASP A 147 -5.98 -1.51 9.21
CA ASP A 147 -6.44 -2.87 8.85
C ASP A 147 -5.85 -3.41 7.53
N ALA A 148 -5.87 -2.60 6.46
CA ALA A 148 -5.34 -3.01 5.16
C ALA A 148 -3.82 -3.28 5.20
N LEU A 149 -3.07 -2.49 5.98
CA LEU A 149 -1.62 -2.69 6.15
C LEU A 149 -1.32 -3.85 7.09
N GLU A 150 -2.13 -4.05 8.13
CA GLU A 150 -2.04 -5.21 9.03
C GLU A 150 -2.25 -6.52 8.27
N ALA A 151 -3.30 -6.61 7.46
CA ALA A 151 -3.57 -7.78 6.63
C ALA A 151 -2.45 -8.03 5.62
N PHE A 152 -1.90 -6.97 5.02
CA PHE A 152 -0.78 -7.09 4.09
C PHE A 152 0.49 -7.61 4.79
N ALA A 153 0.81 -7.09 5.98
CA ALA A 153 1.93 -7.56 6.78
C ALA A 153 1.77 -9.03 7.20
N ALA A 154 0.59 -9.41 7.70
CA ALA A 154 0.25 -10.77 8.09
C ALA A 154 0.36 -11.77 6.92
N GLN A 155 -0.14 -11.40 5.74
CA GLN A 155 0.00 -12.23 4.54
C GLN A 155 1.46 -12.52 4.19
N HIS A 156 2.33 -11.51 4.26
CA HIS A 156 3.74 -11.65 3.94
C HIS A 156 4.51 -12.40 5.04
N GLU A 157 4.18 -12.16 6.31
CA GLU A 157 4.70 -12.93 7.44
C GLU A 157 4.39 -14.42 7.27
N GLY A 158 3.15 -14.77 6.91
CA GLY A 158 2.76 -16.15 6.62
C GLY A 158 3.56 -16.78 5.47
N LYS A 159 3.89 -16.02 4.42
CA LYS A 159 4.76 -16.52 3.33
C LYS A 159 6.19 -16.80 3.81
N VAL A 160 6.76 -15.94 4.66
CA VAL A 160 8.10 -16.16 5.22
C VAL A 160 8.10 -17.37 6.16
N LEU A 161 7.08 -17.51 7.01
CA LEU A 161 6.93 -18.68 7.88
C LEU A 161 6.79 -19.98 7.09
N PHE A 162 6.07 -19.95 5.96
CA PHE A 162 5.98 -21.07 5.05
C PHE A 162 7.34 -21.44 4.44
N GLU A 163 8.13 -20.46 3.98
CA GLU A 163 9.50 -20.68 3.49
C GLU A 163 10.45 -21.22 4.57
N LEU A 164 10.20 -20.91 5.84
CA LEU A 164 10.92 -21.45 7.01
C LEU A 164 10.44 -22.86 7.44
N GLY A 165 9.41 -23.42 6.81
CA GLY A 165 8.81 -24.70 7.20
C GLY A 165 7.94 -24.64 8.46
N ARG A 166 7.62 -23.44 8.96
CA ARG A 166 6.81 -23.21 10.17
C ARG A 166 5.32 -23.15 9.79
N TYR A 167 4.78 -24.28 9.34
CA TYR A 167 3.48 -24.32 8.66
C TYR A 167 2.28 -23.93 9.52
N ASP A 168 2.27 -24.31 10.81
CA ASP A 168 1.17 -23.95 11.71
C ASP A 168 1.11 -22.43 11.92
N GLU A 169 2.26 -21.82 12.21
CA GLU A 169 2.36 -20.36 12.36
C GLU A 169 2.07 -19.63 11.04
N ALA A 170 2.51 -20.18 9.91
CA ALA A 170 2.21 -19.63 8.59
C ALA A 170 0.69 -19.59 8.35
N LYS A 171 -0.01 -20.69 8.65
CA LYS A 171 -1.46 -20.78 8.50
C LYS A 171 -2.17 -19.76 9.37
N ASP A 172 -1.78 -19.63 10.64
CA ASP A 172 -2.39 -18.68 11.58
C ASP A 172 -2.22 -17.24 11.09
N SER A 173 -1.03 -16.90 10.59
CA SER A 173 -0.73 -15.56 10.07
C SER A 173 -1.54 -15.23 8.80
N VAL A 174 -1.65 -16.16 7.85
CA VAL A 174 -2.47 -15.94 6.64
C VAL A 174 -3.98 -15.96 6.97
N ALA A 175 -4.42 -16.79 7.90
CA ALA A 175 -5.82 -16.81 8.35
C ALA A 175 -6.22 -15.47 8.99
N HIS A 176 -5.33 -14.87 9.78
CA HIS A 176 -5.50 -13.52 10.31
C HIS A 176 -5.64 -12.47 9.20
N ALA A 177 -4.79 -12.54 8.17
CA ALA A 177 -4.91 -11.66 7.00
C ALA A 177 -6.25 -11.82 6.27
N LEU A 178 -6.73 -13.07 6.12
CA LEU A 178 -8.01 -13.38 5.49
C LEU A 178 -9.19 -12.81 6.27
N ASP A 179 -9.21 -12.97 7.60
CA ASP A 179 -10.27 -12.42 8.46
C ASP A 179 -10.38 -10.90 8.33
N ILE A 180 -9.25 -10.19 8.43
CA ILE A 180 -9.23 -8.74 8.26
C ILE A 180 -9.75 -8.35 6.86
N ARG A 181 -9.26 -9.01 5.80
CA ARG A 181 -9.68 -8.73 4.42
C ARG A 181 -11.18 -8.95 4.20
N GLN A 182 -11.77 -9.97 4.83
CA GLN A 182 -13.21 -10.19 4.79
C GLN A 182 -13.96 -9.10 5.55
N ARG A 183 -13.50 -8.73 6.75
CA ARG A 183 -14.12 -7.70 7.59
C ARG A 183 -14.13 -6.32 6.94
N ILE A 184 -13.06 -5.94 6.23
CA ILE A 184 -12.96 -4.65 5.54
C ILE A 184 -13.49 -4.68 4.11
N GLU A 185 -14.08 -5.79 3.67
CA GLU A 185 -14.55 -6.00 2.30
C GLU A 185 -13.47 -5.67 1.25
N ALA A 186 -12.25 -6.20 1.50
CA ALA A 186 -11.13 -6.06 0.59
C ALA A 186 -11.47 -6.64 -0.80
N PRO A 187 -10.74 -6.22 -1.85
CA PRO A 187 -10.88 -6.78 -3.18
C PRO A 187 -10.88 -8.31 -3.20
N LYS A 188 -11.70 -8.89 -4.09
CA LYS A 188 -11.91 -10.34 -4.16
C LYS A 188 -10.62 -11.11 -4.41
N ASP A 189 -9.74 -10.59 -5.27
CA ASP A 189 -8.42 -11.16 -5.56
C ASP A 189 -7.55 -11.28 -4.31
N GLN A 190 -7.60 -10.31 -3.39
CA GLN A 190 -6.85 -10.39 -2.13
C GLN A 190 -7.42 -11.44 -1.17
N ILE A 191 -8.76 -11.53 -1.09
CA ILE A 191 -9.44 -12.55 -0.27
C ILE A 191 -9.14 -13.95 -0.83
N GLU A 192 -9.24 -14.12 -2.14
CA GLU A 192 -8.95 -15.37 -2.84
C GLU A 192 -7.48 -15.77 -2.72
N SER A 193 -6.55 -14.82 -2.84
CA SER A 193 -5.12 -15.04 -2.60
C SER A 193 -4.85 -15.55 -1.19
N SER A 194 -5.48 -14.95 -0.17
CA SER A 194 -5.32 -15.39 1.23
C SER A 194 -5.87 -16.81 1.42
N ARG A 195 -7.05 -17.09 0.87
CA ARG A 195 -7.70 -18.40 0.95
C ARG A 195 -6.84 -19.48 0.28
N PHE A 196 -6.33 -19.19 -0.91
CA PHE A 196 -5.43 -20.08 -1.64
C PHE A 196 -4.16 -20.36 -0.83
N ALA A 197 -3.55 -19.33 -0.23
CA ALA A 197 -2.36 -19.49 0.59
C ALA A 197 -2.63 -20.38 1.83
N VAL A 198 -3.75 -20.21 2.54
CA VAL A 198 -4.14 -21.11 3.64
C VAL A 198 -4.23 -22.56 3.15
N GLU A 199 -4.88 -22.80 2.03
CA GLU A 199 -5.03 -24.15 1.48
C GLU A 199 -3.69 -24.76 1.06
N ALA A 200 -2.82 -23.99 0.40
CA ALA A 200 -1.49 -24.42 0.00
C ALA A 200 -0.60 -24.77 1.21
N ILE A 201 -0.62 -23.93 2.26
CA ILE A 201 0.10 -24.19 3.52
C ILE A 201 -0.37 -25.49 4.15
N MET A 202 -1.69 -25.70 4.24
CA MET A 202 -2.27 -26.93 4.81
C MET A 202 -1.87 -28.17 4.02
N ARG A 203 -1.90 -28.10 2.68
CA ARG A 203 -1.47 -29.21 1.82
C ARG A 203 0.01 -29.53 1.99
N ARG A 204 0.86 -28.52 2.16
CA ARG A 204 2.30 -28.69 2.39
C ARG A 204 2.59 -29.31 3.76
N SER A 205 1.92 -28.83 4.80
CA SER A 205 2.01 -29.38 6.17
C SER A 205 1.73 -30.88 6.20
N LEU A 206 0.72 -31.35 5.47
CA LEU A 206 0.38 -32.77 5.37
C LEU A 206 1.40 -33.62 4.57
N ARG A 207 2.23 -33.00 3.72
CA ARG A 207 3.25 -33.71 2.93
C ARG A 207 4.56 -33.85 3.69
N ASP A 208 4.90 -32.83 4.48
CA ASP A 208 6.21 -32.69 5.11
C ASP A 208 6.21 -33.14 6.60
N GLY A 209 5.02 -33.35 7.19
CA GLY A 209 4.82 -33.93 8.53
C GLY A 209 4.57 -35.43 8.52
#